data_AF-A0A075I4Z2-F1
#
_entry.id   AF-A0A075I4Z2-F1
#
_cell.length_a   1.000
_cell.length_b   1.000
_cell.length_c   1.000
_cell.angle_alpha   90.00
_cell.angle_beta   90.00
_cell.angle_gamma   90.00
#
_symmetry.space_group_name_H-M   'P 1'
#
loop_
_entity.id
_entity.type
_entity.pdbx_description
1 polymer ?
#
loop_
_entity_poly.entity_id
_entity_poly.type
_entity_poly.pdbx_seq_one_letter_code
_entity_poly.pdbx_strand_id
1 'polypeptide(L)' 'MVLPLIDENKPKCYLCHEIFKNMVDLKKHQESRHKEFFDKYEKHDTEN' A
#
# COMPACT_ATOMS: atom_id res chain seq x y z
N MET A 1 19.21 19.20 -14.44
CA MET A 1 18.20 19.09 -13.36
C MET A 1 18.38 17.72 -12.74
N VAL A 2 18.82 17.66 -11.48
CA VAL A 2 19.06 16.41 -10.74
C VAL A 2 17.70 15.83 -10.35
N LEU A 3 17.41 14.60 -10.79
CA LEU A 3 16.27 13.84 -10.28
C LEU A 3 16.47 13.69 -8.77
N PRO A 4 15.55 14.18 -7.92
CA PRO A 4 15.67 13.96 -6.50
C PRO A 4 15.70 12.45 -6.29
N LEU A 5 16.72 11.99 -5.57
CA LEU A 5 16.82 10.65 -5.00
C LEU A 5 15.69 10.53 -3.98
N ILE A 6 14.45 10.44 -4.46
CA ILE A 6 13.33 10.05 -3.65
C ILE A 6 13.73 8.65 -3.19
N ASP A 7 13.64 8.40 -1.88
CA ASP A 7 13.69 7.06 -1.29
C ASP A 7 12.55 6.20 -1.91
N GLU A 8 12.67 5.82 -3.18
CA GLU A 8 11.68 5.07 -3.97
C GLU A 8 11.50 3.65 -3.44
N ASN A 9 12.34 3.22 -2.49
CA ASN A 9 12.24 1.92 -1.84
C ASN A 9 11.25 1.88 -0.67
N LYS A 10 10.71 3.02 -0.23
CA LYS A 10 9.76 3.01 0.89
C LYS A 10 8.34 2.69 0.40
N PRO A 11 7.71 1.63 0.94
CA PRO A 11 6.33 1.33 0.62
C PRO A 11 5.42 2.49 1.02
N LYS A 12 4.64 2.99 0.06
CA LYS A 12 3.63 4.03 0.30
C LYS A 12 2.24 3.45 0.07
N CYS A 13 1.28 3.84 0.90
CA CYS A 13 -0.12 3.49 0.67
C CYS A 13 -0.64 4.32 -0.50
N TYR A 14 -1.14 3.66 -1.54
CA TYR A 14 -1.68 4.35 -2.72
C TYR A 14 -3.04 5.01 -2.47
N LEU A 15 -3.73 4.66 -1.36
CA LEU A 15 -5.04 5.21 -1.01
C LEU A 15 -4.93 6.52 -0.22
N CYS A 16 -3.95 6.63 0.68
CA CYS A 16 -3.79 7.80 1.55
C CYS A 16 -2.42 8.47 1.44
N HIS A 17 -1.53 7.95 0.57
CA HIS A 17 -0.16 8.42 0.36
C HIS A 17 0.72 8.44 1.62
N GLU A 18 0.34 7.68 2.66
CA GLU A 18 1.15 7.49 3.86
C GLU A 18 2.39 6.63 3.54
N ILE A 19 3.57 7.07 4.00
CA ILE A 19 4.85 6.39 3.72
C ILE A 19 5.19 5.50 4.91
N PHE A 20 5.49 4.22 4.63
CA PHE A 20 5.83 3.22 5.62
C PHE A 20 7.31 2.84 5.51
N LYS A 21 7.86 2.36 6.62
CA LYS A 21 9.23 1.80 6.64
C LYS A 21 9.28 0.42 6.00
N ASN A 22 8.23 -0.39 6.13
CA ASN A 22 8.19 -1.78 5.67
C ASN A 22 6.86 -2.11 4.99
N MET A 23 6.90 -3.13 4.12
CA MET A 23 5.70 -3.67 3.46
C MET A 23 4.70 -4.23 4.48
N VAL A 24 5.18 -4.73 5.62
CA VAL A 24 4.33 -5.25 6.71
C VAL A 24 3.50 -4.13 7.34
N ASP A 25 4.12 -2.99 7.66
CA ASP A 25 3.42 -1.82 8.21
C ASP A 25 2.42 -1.27 7.19
N LEU A 26 2.81 -1.21 5.91
CA LEU A 26 1.92 -0.84 4.81
C LEU A 26 0.71 -1.78 4.73
N LYS A 27 0.93 -3.10 4.74
CA LYS A 27 -0.13 -4.10 4.62
C LYS A 27 -1.08 -4.02 5.81
N LYS A 28 -0.57 -3.93 7.04
CA LYS A 28 -1.39 -3.73 8.25
C LYS A 28 -2.19 -2.43 8.20
N HIS A 29 -1.57 -1.34 7.73
CA HIS A 29 -2.28 -0.08 7.52
C HIS A 29 -3.40 -0.25 6.50
N GLN A 30 -3.14 -0.93 5.38
CA GLN A 30 -4.12 -1.19 4.34
C GLN A 30 -5.27 -2.07 4.84
N GLU A 31 -4.99 -3.11 5.61
CA GLU A 31 -6.00 -4.00 6.21
C GLU A 31 -6.76 -3.35 7.38
N SER A 32 -6.23 -2.32 8.03
CA SER A 32 -6.87 -1.67 9.18
C SER A 32 -7.59 -0.37 8.81
N ARG A 33 -6.95 0.52 8.05
CA ARG A 33 -7.51 1.81 7.62
C ARG A 33 -8.22 1.74 6.28
N HIS A 34 -7.81 0.82 5.42
CA HIS A 34 -8.44 0.59 4.12
C HIS A 34 -9.06 -0.79 4.04
N LYS A 35 -9.43 -1.36 5.20
CA LYS A 35 -10.02 -2.70 5.31
C LYS A 35 -11.16 -2.88 4.33
N GLU A 36 -12.09 -1.92 4.29
CA GLU A 36 -13.27 -1.95 3.41
C GLU A 36 -12.92 -1.97 1.92
N PHE A 37 -11.76 -1.42 1.57
CA PHE A 37 -11.24 -1.48 0.21
C PHE A 37 -10.72 -2.88 -0.08
N PHE A 38 -9.84 -3.43 0.76
CA PHE A 38 -9.21 -4.74 0.57
C PHE A 38 -10.16 -5.93 0.77
N ASP A 39 -11.12 -5.84 1.69
CA ASP A 39 -12.16 -6.85 1.93
C ASP A 39 -13.03 -7.08 0.69
N LYS A 40 -13.22 -6.05 -0.14
CA LYS A 40 -13.88 -6.17 -1.45
C LYS A 40 -13.05 -6.90 -2.50
N TYR A 41 -11.72 -6.86 -2.42
CA TYR A 41 -10.83 -7.52 -3.39
C TYR A 41 -10.49 -8.96 -3.02
N GLU A 42 -10.59 -9.35 -1.73
CA GLU A 42 -10.39 -10.75 -1.32
C GLU A 42 -11.43 -11.70 -1.96
N LYS A 43 -12.59 -11.19 -2.36
CA LYS A 43 -13.63 -11.97 -3.07
C LYS A 43 -13.41 -12.09 -4.58
N HIS A 44 -12.31 -11.56 -5.13
CA HIS A 44 -12.12 -11.45 -6.58
C HIS A 44 -10.69 -11.76 -7.05
N ASP A 45 -9.99 -12.68 -6.38
CA ASP A 45 -8.70 -13.24 -6.85
C ASP A 45 -8.72 -14.78 -6.84
N THR A 46 -9.82 -15.37 -7.29
CA THR A 46 -9.85 -16.75 -7.76
C THR A 46 -10.68 -16.79 -9.03
N GLU A 47 -10.15 -16.21 -10.11
CA GLU A 47 -10.50 -16.54 -11.49
C GLU A 47 -9.57 -15.79 -12.46
N ASN A 48 -8.41 -16.39 -12.76
CA ASN A 48 -7.99 -16.77 -14.12
C ASN A 48 -6.49 -17.11 -14.18
#